data_AF-U6RXJ3-F1
#
_entry.id   AF-U6RXJ3-F1
#
_cell.length_a   1.000
_cell.length_b   1.000
_cell.length_c   1.000
_cell.angle_alpha   90.00
_cell.angle_beta   90.00
_cell.angle_gamma   90.00
#
_symmetry.space_group_name_H-M   'P 1'
#
loop_
_entity.id
_entity.type
_entity.pdbx_description
1 polymer ?
#
loop_
_entity_poly.entity_id
_entity_poly.type
_entity_poly.pdbx_seq_one_letter_code
_entity_poly.pdbx_strand_id
1 'polypeptide(L)'
;MTSKEQKQAERLLQRNGVGLHDIESFSFMKRYYQMPRKSNLISKDKYGAGVLTLHLNKGTTKAIYLPLYRHPTAIIHYLLSRGIPFDNYKPGKREAGITIPEKKYCRSSLYLLYFTSLFIVFAILGCKMIVSGILWGIIPGILSLALSAFLLYALLTRFGYLTLNNDNLTVHSIGRTVTFPYNSLRKVNFDYARERTFTYNMEVLDQGYNYYLYYIGRVPRRKLKEITEHLLQAGIDATCYIETDKRYYQDDYSKH
;
A
#
# COMPACT_ATOMS: atom_id res chain seq x y z
N MET A 1 -13.13 -19.03 -5.26
CA MET A 1 -13.86 -18.09 -4.39
C MET A 1 -14.66 -18.86 -3.37
N THR A 2 -14.52 -18.54 -2.09
CA THR A 2 -15.24 -19.22 -1.00
C THR A 2 -16.57 -18.53 -0.69
N SER A 3 -17.54 -19.24 -0.11
CA SER A 3 -18.82 -18.66 0.35
C SER A 3 -18.62 -17.50 1.35
N LYS A 4 -17.54 -17.51 2.13
CA LYS A 4 -17.20 -16.44 3.08
C LYS A 4 -16.79 -15.15 2.36
N GLU A 5 -15.93 -15.24 1.36
CA GLU A 5 -15.46 -14.10 0.55
C GLU A 5 -16.61 -13.42 -0.18
N GLN A 6 -17.52 -14.22 -0.76
CA GLN A 6 -18.72 -13.73 -1.41
C GLN A 6 -19.61 -12.93 -0.45
N LYS A 7 -19.97 -13.51 0.71
CA LYS A 7 -20.80 -12.83 1.72
C LYS A 7 -20.17 -11.53 2.20
N GLN A 8 -18.84 -11.48 2.31
CA GLN A 8 -18.12 -10.29 2.69
C GLN A 8 -18.23 -9.19 1.63
N ALA A 9 -18.08 -9.54 0.35
CA ALA A 9 -18.22 -8.59 -0.74
C ALA A 9 -19.65 -8.04 -0.86
N GLU A 10 -20.66 -8.92 -0.78
CA GLU A 10 -22.07 -8.52 -0.79
C GLU A 10 -22.40 -7.57 0.37
N ARG A 11 -21.95 -7.88 1.60
CA ARG A 11 -22.12 -6.98 2.77
C ARG A 11 -21.46 -5.63 2.55
N LEU A 12 -20.30 -5.59 1.90
CA LEU A 12 -19.62 -4.33 1.61
C LEU A 12 -20.41 -3.48 0.61
N LEU A 13 -20.94 -4.08 -0.45
CA LEU A 13 -21.78 -3.39 -1.43
C LEU A 13 -23.09 -2.89 -0.79
N GLN A 14 -23.79 -3.75 -0.03
CA GLN A 14 -25.01 -3.40 0.69
C GLN A 14 -24.81 -2.25 1.69
N ARG A 15 -23.74 -2.30 2.50
CA ARG A 15 -23.40 -1.22 3.45
C ARG A 15 -23.12 0.10 2.74
N ASN A 16 -22.66 0.04 1.50
CA ASN A 16 -22.47 1.23 0.67
C ASN A 16 -23.69 1.52 -0.22
N GLY A 17 -24.82 0.84 -0.06
CA GLY A 17 -26.04 1.10 -0.86
C GLY A 17 -25.81 0.97 -2.36
N VAL A 18 -24.98 0.02 -2.79
CA VAL A 18 -24.72 -0.27 -4.20
C VAL A 18 -25.28 -1.64 -4.53
N GLY A 19 -26.22 -1.71 -5.47
CA GLY A 19 -26.68 -2.96 -6.05
C GLY A 19 -25.63 -3.52 -7.00
N LEU A 20 -25.44 -4.84 -7.04
CA LEU A 20 -24.47 -5.47 -7.95
C LEU A 20 -24.76 -5.13 -9.42
N HIS A 21 -26.04 -5.16 -9.82
CA HIS A 21 -26.50 -4.88 -11.17
C HIS A 21 -26.34 -3.41 -11.58
N ASP A 22 -26.12 -2.52 -10.62
CA ASP A 22 -25.88 -1.11 -10.88
C ASP A 22 -24.42 -0.82 -11.25
N ILE A 23 -23.51 -1.78 -11.07
CA ILE A 23 -22.07 -1.62 -11.30
C ILE A 23 -21.75 -1.98 -12.76
N GLU A 24 -21.31 -0.98 -13.51
CA GLU A 24 -20.87 -1.12 -14.89
C GLU A 24 -19.43 -1.62 -14.97
N SER A 25 -18.55 -1.06 -14.14
CA SER A 25 -17.14 -1.42 -14.05
C SER A 25 -16.54 -0.94 -12.73
N PHE A 26 -15.29 -1.31 -12.44
CA PHE A 26 -14.59 -0.80 -11.27
C PHE A 26 -13.15 -0.40 -11.59
N SER A 27 -12.64 0.57 -10.82
CA SER A 27 -11.23 0.92 -10.76
C SER A 27 -10.66 0.64 -9.38
N PHE A 28 -9.41 0.21 -9.31
CA PHE A 28 -8.72 -0.11 -8.06
C PHE A 28 -7.25 0.33 -8.13
N MET A 29 -6.65 0.67 -6.98
CA MET A 29 -5.29 1.23 -6.91
C MET A 29 -5.14 2.52 -7.73
N LYS A 30 -6.16 3.38 -7.68
CA LYS A 30 -6.20 4.67 -8.38
C LYS A 30 -6.84 5.71 -7.47
N ARG A 31 -6.24 6.90 -7.40
CA ARG A 31 -6.82 8.03 -6.66
C ARG A 31 -8.18 8.41 -7.24
N TYR A 32 -9.10 8.75 -6.35
CA TYR A 32 -10.43 9.21 -6.71
C TYR A 32 -10.52 10.71 -6.50
N TYR A 33 -10.83 11.44 -7.56
CA TYR A 33 -11.09 12.86 -7.55
C TYR A 33 -12.58 13.07 -7.78
N GLN A 34 -13.25 13.73 -6.84
CA GLN A 34 -14.66 14.04 -7.02
C GLN A 34 -14.79 15.28 -7.91
N MET A 35 -15.64 15.21 -8.95
CA MET A 35 -15.94 16.41 -9.74
C MET A 35 -16.54 17.50 -8.83
N PRO A 36 -16.11 18.77 -8.95
CA PRO A 36 -16.67 19.87 -8.18
C PRO A 36 -18.18 19.95 -8.46
N ARG A 37 -19.00 19.77 -7.43
CA ARG A 37 -20.42 20.16 -7.53
C ARG A 37 -20.50 21.67 -7.34
N LYS A 38 -21.47 22.33 -7.99
CA LYS A 38 -21.75 23.78 -7.86
C LYS A 38 -22.03 24.26 -6.41
N SER A 39 -22.03 23.38 -5.41
CA SER A 39 -22.15 23.74 -4.01
C SER A 39 -20.79 23.68 -3.32
N ASN A 40 -20.52 24.63 -2.42
CA ASN A 40 -19.30 24.81 -1.62
C ASN A 40 -18.95 23.63 -0.67
N LEU A 41 -19.41 22.41 -0.95
CA LEU A 41 -19.01 21.22 -0.22
C LEU A 41 -17.65 20.74 -0.72
N ILE A 42 -16.67 20.83 0.19
CA ILE A 42 -15.31 20.29 0.07
C ILE A 42 -15.34 18.92 -0.61
N SER A 43 -14.68 18.81 -1.76
CA SER A 43 -14.43 17.54 -2.45
C SER A 43 -13.76 16.56 -1.48
N LYS A 44 -14.35 15.36 -1.31
CA LYS A 44 -13.73 14.29 -0.52
C LYS A 44 -12.93 13.37 -1.43
N ASP A 45 -11.84 13.91 -1.97
CA ASP A 45 -10.87 13.11 -2.72
C ASP A 45 -10.37 11.94 -1.87
N LYS A 46 -10.07 10.83 -2.54
CA LYS A 46 -9.54 9.63 -1.89
C LYS A 46 -8.20 9.25 -2.47
N TYR A 47 -7.24 9.03 -1.60
CA TYR A 47 -5.86 8.69 -1.96
C TYR A 47 -5.31 7.59 -1.06
N GLY A 48 -4.16 7.06 -1.45
CA GLY A 48 -3.44 6.02 -0.74
C GLY A 48 -4.02 4.63 -0.94
N ALA A 49 -3.59 3.70 -0.09
CA ALA A 49 -3.86 2.29 -0.28
C ALA A 49 -5.35 1.90 -0.20
N GLY A 50 -5.74 1.01 -1.11
CA GLY A 50 -7.02 0.30 -1.10
C GLY A 50 -8.19 1.14 -1.60
N VAL A 51 -7.95 2.13 -2.48
CA VAL A 51 -9.05 2.89 -3.09
C VAL A 51 -9.72 2.05 -4.18
N LEU A 52 -10.96 1.67 -3.93
CA LEU A 52 -11.87 1.05 -4.90
C LEU A 52 -12.88 2.10 -5.37
N THR A 53 -12.98 2.32 -6.67
CA THR A 53 -14.01 3.16 -7.29
C THR A 53 -14.94 2.28 -8.10
N LEU A 54 -16.23 2.31 -7.78
CA LEU A 54 -17.27 1.65 -8.56
C LEU A 54 -17.85 2.66 -9.55
N HIS A 55 -17.87 2.31 -10.82
CA HIS A 55 -18.53 3.05 -11.89
C HIS A 55 -19.92 2.45 -12.08
N LEU A 56 -20.96 3.27 -11.92
CA LEU A 56 -22.35 2.82 -11.91
C LEU A 56 -23.05 3.26 -13.20
N ASN A 57 -24.03 2.46 -13.66
CA ASN A 57 -24.75 2.61 -14.93
C ASN A 57 -25.31 4.02 -15.23
N LYS A 58 -25.54 4.85 -14.21
CA LYS A 58 -26.06 6.22 -14.34
C LYS A 58 -24.97 7.27 -14.55
N GLY A 59 -23.76 6.87 -14.95
CA GLY A 59 -22.59 7.76 -15.03
C GLY A 59 -22.14 8.28 -13.67
N THR A 60 -22.56 7.63 -12.59
CA THR A 60 -22.22 8.01 -11.21
C THR A 60 -21.11 7.13 -10.69
N THR A 61 -20.20 7.69 -9.89
CA THR A 61 -19.08 6.96 -9.32
C THR A 61 -19.16 6.94 -7.80
N LYS A 62 -18.69 5.84 -7.20
CA LYS A 62 -18.63 5.70 -5.75
C LYS A 62 -17.30 5.12 -5.32
N ALA A 63 -16.52 5.92 -4.58
CA ALA A 63 -15.24 5.50 -4.06
C ALA A 63 -15.33 5.00 -2.61
N ILE A 64 -14.70 3.86 -2.34
CA ILE A 64 -14.71 3.12 -1.07
C ILE A 64 -13.27 2.82 -0.69
N TYR A 65 -12.94 2.97 0.60
CA TYR A 65 -11.67 2.52 1.13
C TYR A 65 -11.75 1.05 1.55
N LEU A 66 -10.83 0.25 1.02
CA LEU A 66 -10.62 -1.17 1.32
C LEU A 66 -9.27 -1.35 2.06
N PRO A 67 -9.20 -1.10 3.38
CA PRO A 67 -8.02 -1.47 4.15
C PRO A 67 -7.83 -3.00 4.14
N LEU A 68 -6.60 -3.46 4.39
CA LEU A 68 -6.24 -4.90 4.33
C LEU A 68 -7.20 -5.82 5.11
N TYR A 69 -7.65 -5.41 6.30
CA TYR A 69 -8.57 -6.20 7.13
C TYR A 69 -9.98 -6.35 6.53
N ARG A 70 -10.32 -5.60 5.46
CA ARG A 70 -11.56 -5.80 4.67
C ARG A 70 -11.36 -6.71 3.47
N HIS A 71 -10.20 -7.38 3.39
CA HIS A 71 -9.86 -8.38 2.39
C HIS A 71 -10.08 -7.87 0.95
N PRO A 72 -9.29 -6.87 0.48
CA PRO A 72 -9.44 -6.32 -0.87
C PRO A 72 -9.43 -7.40 -1.97
N THR A 73 -8.57 -8.42 -1.83
CA THR A 73 -8.52 -9.60 -2.71
C THR A 73 -9.89 -10.24 -2.92
N ALA A 74 -10.63 -10.50 -1.85
CA ALA A 74 -11.94 -11.14 -1.90
C ALA A 74 -12.95 -10.28 -2.67
N ILE A 75 -12.90 -8.95 -2.48
CA ILE A 75 -13.77 -8.00 -3.19
C ILE A 75 -13.44 -7.98 -4.69
N ILE A 76 -12.16 -7.94 -5.04
CA ILE A 76 -11.70 -7.92 -6.44
C ILE A 76 -12.11 -9.23 -7.13
N HIS A 77 -11.84 -10.39 -6.50
CA HIS A 77 -12.26 -11.69 -7.02
C HIS A 77 -13.77 -11.77 -7.20
N TYR A 78 -14.53 -11.26 -6.25
CA TYR A 78 -15.98 -11.24 -6.35
C TYR A 78 -16.46 -10.42 -7.57
N LEU A 79 -15.99 -9.19 -7.72
CA LEU A 79 -16.38 -8.33 -8.86
C LEU A 79 -16.01 -8.98 -10.20
N LEU A 80 -14.78 -9.52 -10.32
CA LEU A 80 -14.33 -10.23 -11.52
C LEU A 80 -15.16 -11.49 -11.81
N SER A 81 -15.50 -12.27 -10.78
CA SER A 81 -16.32 -13.49 -10.94
C SER A 81 -17.75 -13.20 -11.40
N ARG A 82 -18.23 -11.97 -11.19
CA ARG A 82 -19.53 -11.48 -11.66
C ARG A 82 -19.45 -10.86 -13.05
N GLY A 83 -18.29 -10.91 -13.71
CA GLY A 83 -18.08 -10.36 -15.05
C GLY A 83 -17.97 -8.83 -15.06
N ILE A 84 -17.80 -8.18 -13.91
CA ILE A 84 -17.64 -6.72 -13.84
C ILE A 84 -16.23 -6.36 -14.33
N PRO A 85 -16.08 -5.54 -15.39
CA PRO A 85 -14.79 -5.16 -15.94
C PRO A 85 -13.92 -4.36 -14.97
N PHE A 86 -12.61 -4.63 -15.00
CA PHE A 86 -11.59 -3.88 -14.28
C PHE A 86 -11.01 -2.77 -15.17
N ASP A 87 -11.58 -1.58 -15.06
CA ASP A 87 -11.46 -0.45 -15.99
C ASP A 87 -10.03 0.13 -16.10
N ASN A 88 -9.35 0.36 -14.98
CA ASN A 88 -8.04 1.01 -14.98
C ASN A 88 -6.85 0.03 -15.04
N TYR A 89 -7.09 -1.22 -15.42
CA TYR A 89 -6.03 -2.19 -15.66
C TYR A 89 -5.63 -2.19 -17.14
N LYS A 90 -4.38 -1.83 -17.41
CA LYS A 90 -3.83 -1.72 -18.77
C LYS A 90 -2.62 -2.67 -18.90
N PRO A 91 -2.82 -3.89 -19.40
CA PRO A 91 -1.70 -4.84 -19.54
C PRO A 91 -0.65 -4.28 -20.50
N GLY A 92 0.59 -4.19 -20.03
CA GLY A 92 1.74 -3.85 -20.85
C GLY A 92 2.29 -5.07 -21.58
N LYS A 93 3.20 -4.83 -22.54
CA LYS A 93 4.03 -5.87 -23.14
C LYS A 93 5.47 -5.48 -22.93
N ARG A 94 6.28 -6.43 -22.46
CA ARG A 94 7.73 -6.26 -22.41
C ARG A 94 8.28 -6.34 -23.82
N GLU A 95 9.09 -5.36 -24.20
CA GLU A 95 9.77 -5.39 -25.50
C GLU A 95 10.86 -6.46 -25.51
N ALA A 96 10.90 -7.25 -26.60
CA ALA A 96 11.88 -8.32 -26.75
C ALA A 96 13.30 -7.73 -26.87
N GLY A 97 14.26 -8.27 -26.11
CA GLY A 97 15.66 -7.84 -26.15
C GLY A 97 16.05 -6.76 -25.15
N ILE A 98 15.11 -6.16 -24.41
CA ILE A 98 15.44 -5.22 -23.33
C ILE A 98 15.89 -5.98 -22.08
N THR A 99 17.19 -5.89 -21.80
CA THR A 99 17.76 -6.30 -20.52
C THR A 99 17.66 -5.14 -19.54
N ILE A 100 16.95 -5.33 -18.44
CA ILE A 100 16.77 -4.27 -17.45
C ILE A 100 17.82 -4.43 -16.35
N PRO A 101 18.70 -3.44 -16.13
CA PRO A 101 19.81 -3.57 -15.19
C PRO A 101 19.31 -3.64 -13.75
N GLU A 102 20.03 -4.40 -12.92
CA GLU A 102 19.74 -4.46 -11.50
C GLU A 102 19.94 -3.10 -10.83
N LYS A 103 18.91 -2.64 -10.13
CA LYS A 103 18.93 -1.39 -9.36
C LYS A 103 18.33 -1.59 -7.99
N LYS A 104 19.10 -1.20 -6.97
CA LYS A 104 18.70 -1.18 -5.57
C LYS A 104 18.27 0.23 -5.17
N TYR A 105 17.02 0.38 -4.76
CA TYR A 105 16.42 1.64 -4.36
C TYR A 105 16.27 1.72 -2.85
N CYS A 106 17.38 2.05 -2.18
CA CYS A 106 17.47 2.09 -0.73
C CYS A 106 18.13 3.38 -0.26
N ARG A 107 17.51 4.08 0.69
CA ARG A 107 18.11 5.22 1.40
C ARG A 107 18.49 4.86 2.83
N SER A 108 19.54 5.50 3.32
CA SER A 108 19.80 5.62 4.74
C SER A 108 18.67 6.42 5.40
N SER A 109 18.25 6.01 6.59
CA SER A 109 17.13 6.64 7.28
C SER A 109 17.52 6.90 8.74
N LEU A 110 17.56 8.18 9.11
CA LEU A 110 17.78 8.56 10.52
C LEU A 110 16.66 8.02 11.41
N TYR A 111 15.43 7.99 10.90
CA TYR A 111 14.31 7.35 11.60
C TYR A 111 14.57 5.86 11.84
N LEU A 112 15.12 5.13 10.87
CA LEU A 112 15.46 3.72 11.08
C LEU A 112 16.44 3.57 12.25
N LEU A 113 17.50 4.39 12.27
CA LEU A 113 18.47 4.39 13.36
C LEU A 113 17.80 4.75 14.70
N TYR A 114 17.00 5.80 14.73
CA TYR A 114 16.27 6.23 15.93
C TYR A 114 15.35 5.13 16.49
N PHE A 115 14.51 4.51 15.64
CA PHE A 115 13.62 3.43 16.05
C PHE A 115 14.40 2.19 16.50
N THR A 116 15.53 1.88 15.87
CA THR A 116 16.39 0.75 16.25
C THR A 116 17.04 1.00 17.62
N SER A 117 17.60 2.18 17.84
CA SER A 117 18.17 2.55 19.14
C SER A 117 17.12 2.52 20.24
N LEU A 118 15.94 3.08 19.99
CA LEU A 118 14.84 3.13 20.96
C LEU A 118 14.33 1.71 21.30
N PHE A 119 14.21 0.84 20.29
CA PHE A 119 13.87 -0.57 20.47
C PHE A 119 14.86 -1.26 21.41
N ILE A 120 16.16 -1.09 21.18
CA ILE A 120 17.23 -1.71 21.99
C ILE A 120 17.21 -1.16 23.42
N VAL A 121 17.09 0.16 23.60
CA VAL A 121 17.06 0.79 24.92
C VAL A 121 15.90 0.28 25.76
N PHE A 122 14.68 0.25 25.21
CA PHE A 122 13.51 -0.25 25.94
C PHE A 122 13.55 -1.77 26.16
N ALA A 123 14.17 -2.54 25.26
CA ALA A 123 14.38 -3.97 25.48
C ALA A 123 15.30 -4.19 26.68
N ILE A 124 16.47 -3.53 26.70
CA ILE A 124 17.44 -3.64 27.79
C ILE A 124 16.84 -3.14 29.11
N LEU A 125 16.19 -1.98 29.11
CA LEU A 125 15.55 -1.42 30.30
C LEU A 125 14.49 -2.37 30.85
N GLY A 126 13.61 -2.90 29.97
CA GLY A 126 12.57 -3.83 30.36
C GLY A 126 13.12 -5.10 30.99
N CYS A 127 14.11 -5.72 30.35
CA CYS A 127 14.78 -6.90 30.90
C CYS A 127 15.45 -6.62 32.26
N LYS A 128 16.19 -5.50 32.38
CA LYS A 128 16.88 -5.15 33.63
C LYS A 128 15.90 -4.90 34.78
N MET A 129 14.75 -4.27 34.53
CA MET A 129 13.75 -4.00 35.56
C MET A 129 13.02 -5.26 36.03
N ILE A 130 12.85 -6.26 35.16
CA ILE A 130 12.24 -7.54 35.54
C ILE A 130 13.25 -8.38 36.33
N VAL A 131 14.50 -8.45 35.87
CA VAL A 131 15.58 -9.23 36.51
C VAL A 131 15.94 -8.69 37.90
N SER A 132 15.77 -7.40 38.16
CA SER A 132 16.09 -6.81 39.46
C SER A 132 15.19 -7.28 40.61
N GLY A 133 14.10 -7.99 40.33
CA GLY A 133 13.24 -8.60 41.37
C GLY A 133 12.45 -7.62 42.23
N ILE A 134 12.49 -6.32 41.92
CA ILE A 134 11.72 -5.29 42.61
C ILE A 134 10.27 -5.42 42.16
N LEU A 135 9.33 -5.68 43.07
CA LEU A 135 7.90 -5.88 42.75
C LEU A 135 7.32 -4.70 41.94
N TRP A 136 7.71 -3.47 42.29
CA TRP A 136 7.35 -2.23 41.60
C TRP A 136 8.07 -2.02 40.25
N GLY A 137 9.13 -2.78 39.98
CA GLY A 137 9.88 -2.78 38.71
C GLY A 137 9.29 -3.67 37.63
N ILE A 138 8.46 -4.66 37.99
CA ILE A 138 7.88 -5.61 37.04
C ILE A 138 6.91 -4.91 36.09
N ILE A 139 5.99 -4.10 36.62
CA ILE A 139 4.99 -3.36 35.81
C ILE A 139 5.65 -2.45 34.77
N PRO A 140 6.56 -1.52 35.14
CA PRO A 140 7.27 -0.69 34.16
C PRO A 140 8.17 -1.52 33.23
N GLY A 141 8.73 -2.64 33.72
CA GLY A 141 9.48 -3.58 32.90
C GLY A 141 8.65 -4.18 31.76
N ILE A 142 7.44 -4.66 32.07
CA ILE A 142 6.50 -5.18 31.07
C ILE A 142 6.07 -4.09 30.08
N LEU A 143 5.75 -2.89 30.56
CA LEU A 143 5.40 -1.75 29.69
C LEU A 143 6.55 -1.40 28.75
N SER A 144 7.80 -1.41 29.23
CA SER A 144 9.00 -1.19 28.43
C SER A 144 9.17 -2.26 27.36
N LEU A 145 8.95 -3.53 27.68
CA LEU A 145 9.01 -4.63 26.70
C LEU A 145 7.87 -4.54 25.67
N ALA A 146 6.65 -4.17 26.09
CA ALA A 146 5.53 -3.97 25.17
C ALA A 146 5.83 -2.82 24.19
N LEU A 147 6.41 -1.72 24.68
CA LEU A 147 6.85 -0.61 23.83
C LEU A 147 7.98 -1.03 22.89
N SER A 148 8.95 -1.79 23.37
CA SER A 148 10.02 -2.37 22.54
C SER A 148 9.44 -3.25 21.42
N ALA A 149 8.50 -4.15 21.73
CA ALA A 149 7.82 -4.99 20.74
C ALA A 149 7.06 -4.14 19.70
N PHE A 150 6.39 -3.06 20.13
CA PHE A 150 5.75 -2.12 19.21
C PHE A 150 6.75 -1.43 18.27
N LEU A 151 7.90 -0.99 18.79
CA LEU A 151 8.97 -0.38 18.00
C LEU A 151 9.57 -1.39 17.01
N LEU A 152 9.76 -2.64 17.42
CA LEU A 152 10.18 -3.72 16.54
C LEU A 152 9.16 -3.96 15.43
N TYR A 153 7.87 -4.02 15.76
CA TYR A 153 6.81 -4.13 14.76
C TYR A 153 6.85 -2.96 13.76
N ALA A 154 7.06 -1.73 14.24
CA ALA A 154 7.25 -0.57 13.38
C ALA A 154 8.50 -0.71 12.49
N LEU A 155 9.60 -1.25 13.00
CA LEU A 155 10.81 -1.53 12.21
C LEU A 155 10.53 -2.54 11.09
N LEU A 156 9.91 -3.67 11.42
CA LEU A 156 9.59 -4.76 10.49
C LEU A 156 8.64 -4.31 9.38
N THR A 157 7.67 -3.44 9.69
CA THR A 157 6.59 -3.10 8.75
C THR A 157 6.84 -1.84 7.93
N ARG A 158 7.67 -0.89 8.38
CA ARG A 158 7.72 0.48 7.81
C ARG A 158 8.91 0.76 6.91
N PHE A 159 10.02 0.10 7.16
CA PHE A 159 11.30 0.44 6.55
C PHE A 159 11.63 -0.45 5.36
N GLY A 160 10.63 -0.71 4.52
CA GLY A 160 10.79 -1.46 3.27
C GLY A 160 11.60 -0.68 2.23
N TYR A 161 12.41 -1.38 1.44
CA TYR A 161 13.07 -0.87 0.24
C TYR A 161 12.92 -1.86 -0.93
N LEU A 162 13.26 -1.42 -2.14
CA LEU A 162 13.04 -2.20 -3.36
C LEU A 162 14.36 -2.51 -4.07
N THR A 163 14.40 -3.68 -4.70
CA THR A 163 15.43 -4.05 -5.67
C THR A 163 14.70 -4.54 -6.92
N LEU A 164 15.01 -3.95 -8.07
CA LEU A 164 14.47 -4.36 -9.36
C LEU A 164 15.62 -4.99 -10.15
N ASN A 165 15.40 -6.18 -10.70
CA ASN A 165 16.33 -6.84 -11.60
C ASN A 165 15.63 -7.16 -12.92
N ASN A 166 16.29 -7.87 -13.81
CA ASN A 166 15.77 -8.14 -15.15
C ASN A 166 14.38 -8.81 -15.17
N ASP A 167 14.05 -9.61 -14.16
CA ASP A 167 12.87 -10.47 -14.18
C ASP A 167 12.01 -10.37 -12.92
N ASN A 168 12.43 -9.60 -11.91
CA ASN A 168 11.79 -9.59 -10.61
C ASN A 168 11.79 -8.19 -9.95
N LEU A 169 10.70 -7.94 -9.23
CA LEU A 169 10.59 -6.90 -8.22
C LEU A 169 10.77 -7.56 -6.84
N THR A 170 11.79 -7.16 -6.09
CA THR A 170 12.01 -7.64 -4.72
C THR A 170 11.74 -6.53 -3.72
N VAL A 171 10.91 -6.85 -2.73
CA VAL A 171 10.63 -6.00 -1.57
C VAL A 171 11.40 -6.53 -0.38
N HIS A 172 12.24 -5.68 0.19
CA HIS A 172 13.03 -5.99 1.37
C HIS A 172 12.50 -5.21 2.57
N SER A 173 12.04 -5.93 3.58
CA SER A 173 11.70 -5.40 4.90
C SER A 173 12.65 -5.99 5.94
N ILE A 174 12.66 -5.43 7.15
CA ILE A 174 13.44 -6.02 8.24
C ILE A 174 12.83 -7.41 8.54
N GLY A 175 13.65 -8.46 8.48
CA GLY A 175 13.24 -9.85 8.73
C GLY A 175 12.43 -10.54 7.62
N ARG A 176 12.14 -9.87 6.49
CA ARG A 176 11.39 -10.49 5.37
C ARG A 176 11.83 -9.94 4.02
N THR A 177 12.10 -10.83 3.08
CA THR A 177 12.28 -10.50 1.66
C THR A 177 11.20 -11.21 0.86
N VAL A 178 10.51 -10.48 -0.03
CA VAL A 178 9.49 -11.03 -0.93
C VAL A 178 9.89 -10.69 -2.35
N THR A 179 9.99 -11.70 -3.19
CA THR A 179 10.34 -11.55 -4.60
C THR A 179 9.12 -11.86 -5.45
N PHE A 180 8.80 -10.93 -6.35
CA PHE A 180 7.75 -11.05 -7.34
C PHE A 180 8.38 -11.13 -8.73
N PRO A 181 8.35 -12.32 -9.36
CA PRO A 181 8.61 -12.42 -10.78
C PRO A 181 7.68 -11.50 -11.58
N TYR A 182 8.19 -10.83 -12.61
CA TYR A 182 7.38 -9.91 -13.43
C TYR A 182 6.21 -10.62 -14.10
N ASN A 183 6.37 -11.89 -14.52
CA ASN A 183 5.27 -12.68 -15.06
C ASN A 183 4.12 -12.94 -14.05
N SER A 184 4.40 -12.82 -12.75
CA SER A 184 3.42 -12.98 -11.67
C SER A 184 2.75 -11.66 -11.29
N LEU A 185 3.20 -10.52 -11.82
CA LEU A 185 2.67 -9.20 -11.51
C LEU A 185 1.67 -8.74 -12.57
N ARG A 186 0.58 -8.13 -12.13
CA ARG A 186 -0.36 -7.42 -13.02
C ARG A 186 -0.18 -5.93 -12.90
N LYS A 187 -0.34 -5.42 -11.67
CA LYS A 187 -0.43 -3.98 -11.41
C LYS A 187 0.37 -3.62 -10.16
N VAL A 188 1.07 -2.50 -10.23
CA VAL A 188 1.79 -1.91 -9.09
C VAL A 188 1.42 -0.43 -8.98
N ASN A 189 1.13 0.04 -7.78
CA ASN A 189 0.84 1.46 -7.55
C ASN A 189 1.67 2.01 -6.40
N PHE A 190 2.22 3.21 -6.59
CA PHE A 190 2.92 3.98 -5.57
C PHE A 190 2.11 5.21 -5.19
N ASP A 191 1.77 5.34 -3.91
CA ASP A 191 1.03 6.48 -3.40
C ASP A 191 1.50 6.88 -1.98
N TYR A 192 1.06 8.04 -1.52
CA TYR A 192 1.20 8.41 -0.13
C TYR A 192 0.40 7.45 0.74
N ALA A 193 0.96 7.15 1.91
CA ALA A 193 0.20 6.45 2.92
C ALA A 193 -0.84 7.39 3.54
N ARG A 194 -2.00 6.84 3.89
CA ARG A 194 -3.08 7.63 4.51
C ARG A 194 -2.77 7.92 5.98
N GLU A 195 -2.06 7.02 6.62
CA GLU A 195 -1.71 7.18 8.02
C GLU A 195 -0.52 8.13 8.15
N ARG A 196 -0.67 9.17 8.96
CA ARG A 196 0.32 10.27 9.14
C ARG A 196 1.74 9.81 9.45
N THR A 197 1.90 8.59 9.96
CA THR A 197 3.20 8.04 10.37
C THR A 197 3.94 7.28 9.27
N PHE A 198 3.34 7.08 8.10
CA PHE A 198 3.99 6.42 6.97
C PHE A 198 4.11 7.39 5.81
N THR A 199 5.19 7.23 5.04
CA THR A 199 5.47 8.16 3.96
C THR A 199 4.89 7.69 2.64
N TYR A 200 5.18 6.45 2.26
CA TYR A 200 4.81 5.90 0.96
C TYR A 200 4.39 4.45 1.10
N ASN A 201 3.39 4.06 0.31
CA ASN A 201 3.00 2.68 0.14
C ASN A 201 3.30 2.21 -1.29
N MET A 202 3.42 0.91 -1.42
CA MET A 202 3.40 0.19 -2.68
C MET A 202 2.28 -0.84 -2.59
N GLU A 203 1.32 -0.71 -3.48
CA GLU A 203 0.25 -1.67 -3.68
C GLU A 203 0.63 -2.59 -4.83
N VAL A 204 0.42 -3.89 -4.66
CA VAL A 204 0.74 -4.91 -5.65
C VAL A 204 -0.47 -5.78 -5.88
N LEU A 205 -0.77 -6.03 -7.15
CA LEU A 205 -1.77 -6.98 -7.60
C LEU A 205 -1.08 -8.04 -8.46
N ASP A 206 -1.14 -9.30 -8.02
CA ASP A 206 -0.53 -10.41 -8.74
C ASP A 206 -1.42 -10.94 -9.88
N GLN A 207 -0.92 -11.93 -10.62
CA GLN A 207 -1.63 -12.60 -11.71
C GLN A 207 -2.96 -13.23 -11.27
N GLY A 208 -3.04 -13.67 -10.01
CA GLY A 208 -4.25 -14.17 -9.38
C GLY A 208 -5.18 -13.09 -8.85
N TYR A 209 -4.90 -11.80 -9.06
CA TYR A 209 -5.63 -10.68 -8.47
C TYR A 209 -5.57 -10.64 -6.93
N ASN A 210 -4.56 -11.25 -6.32
CA ASN A 210 -4.32 -11.08 -4.89
C ASN A 210 -3.65 -9.74 -4.63
N TYR A 211 -4.20 -9.03 -3.66
CA TYR A 211 -3.75 -7.71 -3.26
C TYR A 211 -2.75 -7.78 -2.11
N TYR A 212 -1.63 -7.11 -2.27
CA TYR A 212 -0.61 -6.93 -1.25
C TYR A 212 -0.31 -5.45 -1.06
N LEU A 213 0.00 -5.07 0.18
CA LEU A 213 0.36 -3.71 0.56
C LEU A 213 1.69 -3.74 1.31
N TYR A 214 2.62 -2.92 0.85
CA TYR A 214 3.95 -2.76 1.44
C TYR A 214 4.20 -1.30 1.78
N TYR A 215 4.78 -1.03 2.95
CA TYR A 215 5.30 0.30 3.27
C TYR A 215 6.77 0.38 2.90
N ILE A 216 7.09 1.32 2.02
CA ILE A 216 8.39 1.44 1.37
C ILE A 216 9.13 2.69 1.85
N GLY A 217 9.16 2.90 3.18
CA GLY A 217 9.71 4.12 3.79
C GLY A 217 11.19 4.39 3.51
N ARG A 218 11.94 3.38 3.03
CA ARG A 218 13.34 3.50 2.64
C ARG A 218 13.57 3.65 1.13
N VAL A 219 12.52 3.68 0.32
CA VAL A 219 12.67 4.05 -1.10
C VAL A 219 12.84 5.58 -1.19
N PRO A 220 13.86 6.08 -1.90
CA PRO A 220 13.99 7.50 -2.15
C PRO A 220 12.82 8.02 -2.99
N ARG A 221 12.11 9.06 -2.52
CA ARG A 221 10.97 9.64 -3.24
C ARG A 221 11.29 10.00 -4.69
N ARG A 222 12.43 10.66 -4.90
CA ARG A 222 12.90 11.11 -6.22
C ARG A 222 13.11 9.97 -7.22
N LYS A 223 13.15 8.72 -6.74
CA LYS A 223 13.36 7.53 -7.56
C LYS A 223 12.07 6.77 -7.88
N LEU A 224 10.92 7.17 -7.33
CA LEU A 224 9.66 6.45 -7.56
C LEU A 224 9.15 6.56 -9.01
N LYS A 225 9.34 7.71 -9.67
CA LYS A 225 9.07 7.85 -11.11
C LYS A 225 9.95 6.91 -11.93
N GLU A 226 11.25 6.90 -11.66
CA GLU A 226 12.20 5.98 -12.32
C GLU A 226 11.82 4.50 -12.12
N ILE A 227 11.42 4.11 -10.90
CA ILE A 227 10.95 2.75 -10.60
C ILE A 227 9.68 2.42 -11.39
N THR A 228 8.76 3.39 -11.52
CA THR A 228 7.52 3.20 -12.28
C THR A 228 7.81 2.99 -13.76
N GLU A 229 8.69 3.80 -14.35
CA GLU A 229 9.14 3.66 -15.73
C GLU A 229 9.83 2.30 -15.97
N HIS A 230 10.67 1.86 -15.03
CA HIS A 230 11.30 0.54 -15.09
C HIS A 230 10.26 -0.58 -15.12
N LEU A 231 9.23 -0.53 -14.26
CA LEU A 231 8.16 -1.53 -14.24
C LEU A 231 7.30 -1.48 -15.52
N LEU A 232 7.04 -0.29 -16.07
CA LEU A 232 6.34 -0.13 -17.35
C LEU A 232 7.14 -0.77 -18.51
N GLN A 233 8.46 -0.56 -18.55
CA GLN A 233 9.36 -1.21 -19.54
C GLN A 233 9.36 -2.74 -19.40
N ALA A 234 9.20 -3.26 -18.18
CA ALA A 234 9.02 -4.68 -17.91
C ALA A 234 7.62 -5.21 -18.30
N GLY A 235 6.72 -4.36 -18.82
CA GLY A 235 5.35 -4.71 -19.21
C GLY A 235 4.34 -4.73 -18.06
N ILE A 236 4.71 -4.25 -16.88
CA ILE A 236 3.82 -4.20 -15.70
C ILE A 236 3.01 -2.90 -15.72
N ASP A 237 1.72 -2.98 -15.42
CA ASP A 237 0.86 -1.79 -15.24
C ASP A 237 1.27 -1.06 -13.95
N ALA A 238 2.19 -0.11 -14.05
CA ALA A 238 2.70 0.64 -12.92
C ALA A 238 2.24 2.10 -12.91
N THR A 239 1.81 2.59 -11.75
CA THR A 239 1.41 3.99 -11.54
C THR A 239 2.13 4.60 -10.33
N CYS A 240 2.43 5.90 -10.40
CA CYS A 240 2.97 6.67 -9.28
C CYS A 240 2.25 8.01 -9.17
N TYR A 241 1.61 8.24 -8.02
CA TYR A 241 0.91 9.49 -7.73
C TYR A 241 1.69 10.42 -6.79
N ILE A 242 2.93 10.04 -6.45
CA ILE A 242 3.79 10.82 -5.56
C ILE A 242 4.51 11.90 -6.36
N GLU A 243 4.36 13.16 -5.92
CA GLU A 243 5.08 14.27 -6.52
C GLU A 243 6.56 14.23 -6.12
N THR A 244 7.44 14.07 -7.11
CA THR A 244 8.88 13.96 -6.87
C THR A 244 9.54 15.30 -6.56
N ASP A 245 8.92 16.39 -7.03
CA ASP A 245 9.58 17.69 -7.23
C ASP A 245 9.31 18.70 -6.08
N LYS A 246 8.27 18.48 -5.26
CA LYS A 246 7.96 19.35 -4.09
C LYS A 246 8.92 19.13 -2.92
N ARG A 247 9.49 20.19 -2.34
CA ARG A 247 10.53 20.09 -1.30
C ARG A 247 10.03 19.58 0.07
N TYR A 248 8.75 19.77 0.40
CA TYR A 248 8.16 19.44 1.70
C TYR A 248 7.10 18.34 1.62
N TYR A 249 6.85 17.66 2.75
CA TYR A 249 5.81 16.61 2.92
C TYR A 249 4.39 17.18 3.08
N GLN A 250 4.24 18.49 3.21
CA GLN A 250 2.94 19.14 3.16
C GLN A 250 2.48 19.12 1.71
N ASP A 251 1.74 18.07 1.37
CA ASP A 251 0.68 18.22 0.38
C ASP A 251 -0.36 19.14 1.04
N ASP A 252 -0.16 20.45 0.91
CA ASP A 252 -1.31 21.33 0.82
C ASP A 252 -2.04 20.83 -0.43
N TYR A 253 -3.07 20.01 -0.22
CA TYR A 253 -4.10 19.74 -1.20
C TYR A 253 -4.76 21.09 -1.47
N SER A 254 -4.10 21.87 -2.32
CA SER A 254 -4.54 23.17 -2.76
C SER A 254 -5.88 22.97 -3.44
N LYS A 255 -6.91 23.47 -2.77
CA LYS A 255 -8.19 23.91 -3.32
C LYS A 255 -8.13 24.05 -4.86
N HIS A 256 -8.58 23.02 -5.57
CA HIS A 256 -8.99 23.11 -6.96
C HIS A 256 -10.39 22.53 -7.04
#